data_AF-A0A5P8KAW1-F1
#
_entry.id   AF-A0A5P8KAW1-F1
#
_cell.length_a   1.000
_cell.length_b   1.000
_cell.length_c   1.000
_cell.angle_alpha   90.00
_cell.angle_beta   90.00
_cell.angle_gamma   90.00
#
_symmetry.space_group_name_H-M   'P 1'
#
loop_
_entity.id
_entity.type
_entity.pdbx_description
1 polymer ?
#
loop_
_entity_poly.entity_id
_entity_poly.type
_entity_poly.pdbx_seq_one_letter_code
_entity_poly.pdbx_strand_id
1 'polypeptide(L)'
;MSDRDHVTVGQLLLVEYQTVKDEQKTRIGFRDNLLYVTLTVLAAVIAASAQAKQPAMLLALPPVCVVLGWTYLVNDEKISAIGAYVRGDLGPRLAQLAGAEKVFDWEVAHRGDARRRSRKVIQCGIDLLAFCVVPFAGLLVYWMSGETGTELVVLSGVEAVTIVGLGVQIVLYARPARSARSARSVRPSGRSAASSG
;
A
#
# COMPACT_ATOMS: atom_id res chain seq x y z
N MET A 1 -37.72 -25.01 22.36
CA MET A 1 -36.40 -24.90 22.99
C MET A 1 -35.43 -24.56 21.87
N SER A 2 -34.92 -23.33 21.85
CA SER A 2 -34.23 -22.75 20.67
C SER A 2 -32.96 -23.51 20.31
N ASP A 3 -32.92 -23.91 19.04
CA ASP A 3 -31.73 -24.32 18.30
C ASP A 3 -30.75 -23.13 18.33
N ARG A 4 -29.78 -23.17 19.24
CA ARG A 4 -28.64 -22.26 19.18
C ARG A 4 -27.73 -22.85 18.12
N ASP A 5 -27.86 -22.36 16.89
CA ASP A 5 -26.90 -22.59 15.81
C ASP A 5 -25.49 -22.55 16.38
N HIS A 6 -24.87 -23.72 16.53
CA HIS A 6 -23.50 -23.82 17.02
C HIS A 6 -22.58 -23.33 15.91
N VAL A 7 -22.33 -22.01 15.88
CA VAL A 7 -21.36 -21.39 14.97
C VAL A 7 -20.03 -22.12 15.16
N THR A 8 -19.64 -22.87 14.12
CA THR A 8 -18.39 -23.61 14.14
C THR A 8 -17.21 -22.67 13.93
N VAL A 9 -16.05 -23.01 14.48
CA VAL A 9 -14.80 -22.24 14.25
C VAL A 9 -14.49 -22.11 12.76
N GLY A 10 -14.80 -23.15 11.96
CA GLY A 10 -14.66 -23.11 10.51
C GLY A 10 -15.57 -22.07 9.85
N GLN A 11 -16.84 -21.98 10.26
CA GLN A 11 -17.77 -20.94 9.76
C GLN A 11 -17.29 -19.53 10.14
N LEU A 12 -16.81 -19.35 11.37
CA LEU A 12 -16.27 -18.05 11.81
C LEU A 12 -15.05 -17.62 10.98
N LEU A 13 -14.11 -18.54 10.72
CA LEU A 13 -12.93 -18.26 9.89
C LEU A 13 -13.27 -18.00 8.43
N LEU A 14 -14.32 -18.64 7.88
CA LEU A 14 -14.81 -18.36 6.54
C LEU A 14 -15.45 -16.97 6.45
N VAL A 15 -16.26 -16.58 7.45
CA VAL A 15 -16.83 -15.23 7.54
C VAL A 15 -15.73 -14.18 7.69
N GLU A 16 -14.72 -14.45 8.51
CA GLU A 16 -13.57 -13.56 8.68
C GLU A 16 -12.79 -13.42 7.36
N TYR A 17 -12.49 -14.53 6.68
CA TYR A 17 -11.86 -14.51 5.36
C TYR A 17 -12.66 -13.65 4.37
N GLN A 18 -13.98 -13.86 4.28
CA GLN A 18 -14.85 -13.13 3.36
C GLN A 18 -14.85 -11.62 3.67
N THR A 19 -15.01 -11.26 4.95
CA THR A 19 -14.95 -9.87 5.43
C THR A 19 -13.63 -9.19 5.07
N VAL A 20 -12.51 -9.87 5.32
CA VAL A 20 -11.17 -9.37 5.02
C VAL A 20 -10.94 -9.22 3.51
N LYS A 21 -11.50 -10.12 2.69
CA LYS A 21 -11.45 -10.01 1.22
C LYS A 21 -12.30 -8.87 0.69
N ASP A 22 -13.47 -8.61 1.27
CA ASP A 22 -14.33 -7.48 0.91
C ASP A 22 -13.68 -6.14 1.26
N GLU A 23 -13.01 -6.07 2.41
CA GLU A 23 -12.18 -4.91 2.77
C GLU A 23 -11.03 -4.74 1.76
N GLN A 24 -10.33 -5.82 1.41
CA GLN A 24 -9.27 -5.79 0.41
C GLN A 24 -9.76 -5.23 -0.93
N LYS A 25 -10.92 -5.70 -1.40
CA LYS A 25 -11.55 -5.24 -2.65
C LYS A 25 -11.88 -3.76 -2.60
N THR A 26 -12.46 -3.30 -1.49
CA THR A 26 -12.82 -1.89 -1.27
C THR A 26 -11.59 -1.00 -1.30
N ARG A 27 -10.51 -1.40 -0.62
CA ARG A 27 -9.25 -0.66 -0.59
C ARG A 27 -8.54 -0.60 -1.95
N ILE A 28 -8.58 -1.71 -2.71
CA ILE A 28 -8.07 -1.72 -4.09
C ILE A 28 -8.83 -0.69 -4.93
N GLY A 29 -10.17 -0.73 -4.90
CA GLY A 29 -11.00 0.23 -5.65
C GLY A 29 -10.72 1.68 -5.27
N PHE A 30 -10.57 1.97 -3.97
CA PHE A 30 -10.22 3.31 -3.50
C PHE A 30 -8.84 3.76 -3.99
N ARG A 31 -7.81 2.90 -3.86
CA ARG A 31 -6.45 3.17 -4.33
C ARG A 31 -6.42 3.44 -5.84
N ASP A 32 -7.12 2.62 -6.61
CA ASP A 32 -7.12 2.73 -8.07
C ASP A 32 -7.84 4.02 -8.54
N ASN A 33 -8.86 4.47 -7.79
CA ASN A 33 -9.56 5.74 -8.06
C ASN A 33 -8.74 6.97 -7.65
N LEU A 34 -7.89 6.88 -6.62
CA LEU A 34 -7.12 8.03 -6.12
C LEU A 34 -6.20 8.63 -7.18
N LEU A 35 -5.62 7.82 -8.06
CA LEU A 35 -4.74 8.31 -9.11
C LEU A 35 -5.53 9.17 -10.12
N TYR A 36 -6.70 8.70 -10.54
CA TYR A 36 -7.58 9.47 -11.43
C TYR A 36 -8.01 10.80 -10.80
N VAL A 37 -8.42 10.77 -9.54
CA VAL A 37 -8.79 11.99 -8.79
C VAL A 37 -7.60 12.95 -8.70
N THR A 38 -6.39 12.43 -8.43
CA THR A 38 -5.17 13.24 -8.37
C THR A 38 -4.92 13.92 -9.70
N LEU A 39 -4.99 13.19 -10.82
CA LEU A 39 -4.81 13.78 -12.15
C LEU A 39 -5.83 14.88 -12.45
N THR A 40 -7.10 14.67 -12.09
CA THR A 40 -8.16 15.67 -12.28
C THR A 40 -7.87 16.93 -11.47
N VAL A 41 -7.50 16.80 -10.19
CA VAL A 41 -7.22 17.96 -9.34
C VAL A 41 -5.96 18.69 -9.78
N LEU A 42 -4.89 17.96 -10.14
CA LEU A 42 -3.67 18.54 -10.72
C LEU A 42 -3.98 19.36 -11.97
N ALA A 43 -4.72 18.78 -12.91
CA ALA A 43 -5.11 19.47 -14.15
C ALA A 43 -5.95 20.73 -13.85
N ALA A 44 -6.89 20.64 -12.92
CA ALA A 44 -7.73 21.77 -12.53
C ALA A 44 -6.91 22.92 -11.91
N VAL A 45 -6.02 22.62 -10.97
CA VAL A 45 -5.17 23.63 -10.32
C VAL A 45 -4.19 24.26 -11.31
N ILE A 46 -3.56 23.46 -12.19
CA ILE A 46 -2.66 23.97 -13.24
C ILE A 46 -3.44 24.88 -14.21
N ALA A 47 -4.60 24.45 -14.68
CA ALA A 47 -5.43 25.24 -15.58
C ALA A 47 -5.92 26.53 -14.92
N ALA A 48 -6.31 26.48 -13.65
CA ALA A 48 -6.75 27.67 -12.89
C ALA A 48 -5.60 28.67 -12.72
N SER A 49 -4.41 28.20 -12.31
CA SER A 49 -3.22 29.05 -12.17
C SER A 49 -2.84 29.70 -13.49
N ALA A 50 -2.85 28.95 -14.59
CA ALA A 50 -2.53 29.45 -15.93
C ALA A 50 -3.55 30.50 -16.41
N GLN A 51 -4.85 30.27 -16.19
CA GLN A 51 -5.91 31.22 -16.57
C GLN A 51 -5.86 32.51 -15.74
N ALA A 52 -5.64 32.38 -14.43
CA ALA A 52 -5.54 33.53 -13.53
C ALA A 52 -4.21 34.29 -13.66
N LYS A 53 -3.21 33.70 -14.34
CA LYS A 53 -1.82 34.19 -14.36
C LYS A 53 -1.28 34.42 -12.96
N GLN A 54 -1.65 33.55 -12.02
CA GLN A 54 -1.24 33.60 -10.62
C GLN A 54 -0.47 32.32 -10.27
N PRO A 55 0.87 32.33 -10.44
CA PRO A 55 1.74 31.23 -10.05
C PRO A 55 1.56 30.79 -8.60
N ALA A 56 1.21 31.70 -7.69
CA ALA A 56 0.93 31.38 -6.29
C ALA A 56 -0.16 30.31 -6.10
N MET A 57 -1.11 30.16 -7.04
CA MET A 57 -2.13 29.10 -6.98
C MET A 57 -1.54 27.68 -7.10
N LEU A 58 -0.32 27.53 -7.64
CA LEU A 58 0.37 26.24 -7.72
C LEU A 58 0.80 25.71 -6.35
N LEU A 59 0.84 26.55 -5.32
CA LEU A 59 1.06 26.13 -3.93
C LEU A 59 -0.10 25.27 -3.38
N ALA A 60 -1.23 25.19 -4.09
CA ALA A 60 -2.26 24.20 -3.76
C ALA A 60 -1.87 22.76 -4.17
N LEU A 61 -0.92 22.57 -5.11
CA LEU A 61 -0.54 21.24 -5.59
C LEU A 61 0.15 20.40 -4.50
N PRO A 62 1.18 20.89 -3.78
CA PRO A 62 1.87 20.10 -2.75
C PRO A 62 0.97 19.53 -1.65
N PRO A 63 0.12 20.30 -0.94
CA PRO A 63 -0.69 19.74 0.14
C PRO A 63 -1.70 18.71 -0.38
N VAL A 64 -2.30 18.95 -1.56
CA VAL A 64 -3.22 17.99 -2.19
C VAL A 64 -2.51 16.69 -2.53
N CYS A 65 -1.36 16.76 -3.21
CA CYS A 65 -0.57 15.58 -3.56
C CYS A 65 -0.08 14.82 -2.33
N VAL A 66 0.30 15.52 -1.27
CA VAL A 66 0.74 14.88 -0.02
C VAL A 66 -0.40 14.10 0.63
N VAL A 67 -1.58 14.70 0.75
CA VAL A 67 -2.75 14.04 1.37
C VAL A 67 -3.20 12.84 0.53
N LEU A 68 -3.34 13.01 -0.79
CA LEU A 68 -3.78 11.93 -1.68
C LEU A 68 -2.72 10.82 -1.76
N GLY A 69 -1.44 11.17 -1.88
CA GLY A 69 -0.34 10.22 -1.93
C GLY A 69 -0.15 9.43 -0.63
N TRP A 70 -0.31 10.08 0.52
CA TRP A 70 -0.30 9.38 1.82
C TRP A 70 -1.47 8.40 1.93
N THR A 71 -2.67 8.83 1.52
CA THR A 71 -3.86 7.98 1.56
C THR A 71 -3.70 6.78 0.62
N TYR A 72 -3.10 6.98 -0.56
CA TYR A 72 -2.75 5.91 -1.48
C TYR A 72 -1.81 4.88 -0.82
N LEU A 73 -0.73 5.36 -0.19
CA LEU A 73 0.29 4.52 0.45
C LEU A 73 -0.28 3.66 1.58
N VAL A 74 -1.08 4.26 2.47
CA VAL A 74 -1.72 3.55 3.58
C VAL A 74 -2.65 2.46 3.06
N ASN A 75 -3.38 2.70 1.96
CA ASN A 75 -4.22 1.67 1.38
C ASN A 75 -3.40 0.52 0.78
N ASP A 76 -2.28 0.80 0.10
CA ASP A 76 -1.42 -0.25 -0.45
C ASP A 76 -0.78 -1.13 0.65
N GLU A 77 -0.37 -0.52 1.77
CA GLU A 77 0.11 -1.26 2.95
C GLU A 77 -0.99 -2.17 3.51
N LYS A 78 -2.21 -1.66 3.69
CA LYS A 78 -3.34 -2.46 4.21
C LYS A 78 -3.70 -3.61 3.29
N ILE A 79 -3.71 -3.40 1.98
CA ILE A 79 -3.92 -4.48 0.99
C ILE A 79 -2.83 -5.55 1.13
N SER A 80 -1.57 -5.14 1.32
CA SER A 80 -0.43 -6.05 1.51
C SER A 80 -0.52 -6.81 2.83
N ALA A 81 -0.92 -6.15 3.92
CA ALA A 81 -1.09 -6.72 5.26
C ALA A 81 -2.24 -7.75 5.29
N ILE A 82 -3.40 -7.42 4.71
CA ILE A 82 -4.52 -8.34 4.54
C ILE A 82 -4.05 -9.60 3.81
N GLY A 83 -3.34 -9.45 2.69
CA GLY A 83 -2.81 -10.59 1.97
C GLY A 83 -1.82 -11.41 2.81
N ALA A 84 -0.99 -10.77 3.63
CA ALA A 84 -0.06 -11.48 4.52
C ALA A 84 -0.80 -12.25 5.63
N TYR A 85 -1.84 -11.65 6.22
CA TYR A 85 -2.69 -12.27 7.23
C TYR A 85 -3.42 -13.51 6.69
N VAL A 86 -4.06 -13.38 5.51
CA VAL A 86 -4.76 -14.50 4.87
C VAL A 86 -3.82 -15.69 4.63
N ARG A 87 -2.58 -15.42 4.17
CA ARG A 87 -1.61 -16.48 3.85
C ARG A 87 -0.88 -17.04 5.07
N GLY A 88 -0.60 -16.21 6.06
CA GLY A 88 0.20 -16.56 7.22
C GLY A 88 -0.60 -17.17 8.36
N ASP A 89 -1.89 -16.84 8.44
CA ASP A 89 -2.72 -17.17 9.61
C ASP A 89 -4.03 -17.86 9.23
N LEU A 90 -4.92 -17.20 8.49
CA LEU A 90 -6.25 -17.75 8.14
C LEU A 90 -6.16 -19.05 7.33
N GLY A 91 -5.35 -19.08 6.27
CA GLY A 91 -5.18 -20.26 5.41
C GLY A 91 -4.71 -21.50 6.16
N PRO A 92 -3.60 -21.43 6.93
CA PRO A 92 -3.13 -22.55 7.76
C PRO A 92 -4.14 -23.03 8.80
N ARG A 93 -4.85 -22.12 9.50
CA ARG A 93 -5.86 -22.50 10.49
C ARG A 93 -7.04 -23.23 9.86
N LEU A 94 -7.51 -22.75 8.71
CA LEU A 94 -8.61 -23.39 7.98
C LEU A 94 -8.19 -24.74 7.39
N ALA A 95 -6.95 -24.87 6.92
CA ALA A 95 -6.39 -26.15 6.45
C ALA A 95 -6.32 -27.21 7.58
N GLN A 96 -5.89 -26.80 8.78
CA GLN A 96 -5.89 -27.67 9.96
C GLN A 96 -7.29 -28.15 10.34
N LEU A 97 -8.28 -27.25 10.34
CA LEU A 97 -9.67 -27.59 10.66
C LEU A 97 -10.35 -28.45 9.58
N ALA A 98 -9.98 -28.27 8.32
CA ALA A 98 -10.52 -29.04 7.20
C ALA A 98 -9.79 -30.38 6.96
N GLY A 99 -8.68 -30.64 7.65
CA GLY A 99 -7.81 -31.79 7.38
C GLY A 99 -7.19 -31.78 5.97
N ALA A 100 -7.12 -30.60 5.34
CA ALA A 100 -6.60 -30.43 3.99
C ALA A 100 -5.13 -29.99 4.05
N GLU A 101 -4.29 -30.48 3.12
CA GLU A 101 -2.88 -30.07 3.03
C GLU A 101 -2.75 -28.57 2.70
N LYS A 102 -3.67 -28.05 1.87
CA LYS A 102 -3.75 -26.64 1.48
C LYS A 102 -5.20 -26.21 1.30
N VAL A 103 -5.47 -24.95 1.63
CA VAL A 103 -6.73 -24.26 1.33
C VAL A 103 -6.36 -22.96 0.60
N PHE A 104 -7.23 -22.50 -0.31
CA PHE A 104 -7.00 -21.33 -1.17
C PHE A 104 -5.86 -21.48 -2.20
N ASP A 105 -5.75 -22.64 -2.85
CA ASP A 105 -4.71 -22.92 -3.86
C ASP A 105 -4.67 -21.87 -5.00
N TRP A 106 -5.82 -21.31 -5.37
CA TRP A 106 -5.89 -20.21 -6.34
C TRP A 106 -5.05 -18.99 -5.94
N GLU A 107 -5.00 -18.64 -4.65
CA GLU A 107 -4.21 -17.52 -4.13
C GLU A 107 -2.70 -17.81 -4.14
N VAL A 108 -2.31 -19.08 -4.11
CA VAL A 108 -0.91 -19.53 -4.11
C VAL A 108 -0.39 -19.76 -5.53
N ALA A 109 -1.26 -20.20 -6.45
CA ALA A 109 -0.91 -20.52 -7.85
C ALA A 109 -0.30 -19.34 -8.61
N HIS A 110 -0.70 -18.09 -8.31
CA HIS A 110 -0.19 -16.89 -8.99
C HIS A 110 1.18 -16.38 -8.47
N ARG A 111 1.85 -17.12 -7.58
CA ARG A 111 3.14 -16.70 -6.97
C ARG A 111 4.34 -16.72 -7.92
N GLY A 112 4.28 -17.44 -9.04
CA GLY A 112 5.39 -17.59 -9.98
C GLY A 112 5.65 -16.39 -10.89
N ASP A 113 4.84 -15.32 -10.82
CA ASP A 113 4.96 -14.23 -11.79
C ASP A 113 6.21 -13.37 -11.53
N ALA A 114 7.27 -13.67 -12.26
CA ALA A 114 8.53 -12.90 -12.27
C ALA A 114 8.31 -11.41 -12.59
N ARG A 115 7.23 -11.07 -13.31
CA ARG A 115 6.88 -9.68 -13.63
C ARG A 115 6.28 -8.90 -12.46
N ARG A 116 5.96 -9.56 -11.33
CA ARG A 116 5.43 -8.87 -10.14
C ARG A 116 6.38 -7.80 -9.60
N ARG A 117 7.70 -8.03 -9.64
CA ARG A 117 8.69 -7.03 -9.25
C ARG A 117 8.73 -5.86 -10.22
N SER A 118 8.74 -6.14 -11.53
CA SER A 118 8.70 -5.11 -12.57
C SER A 118 7.45 -4.23 -12.45
N ARG A 119 6.26 -4.83 -12.29
CA ARG A 119 5.01 -4.08 -12.09
C ARG A 119 5.06 -3.17 -10.86
N LYS A 120 5.64 -3.62 -9.74
CA LYS A 120 5.82 -2.78 -8.54
C LYS A 120 6.78 -1.62 -8.76
N VAL A 121 7.86 -1.83 -9.52
CA VAL A 121 8.82 -0.76 -9.84
C VAL A 121 8.19 0.28 -10.76
N ILE A 122 7.48 -0.16 -11.81
CA ILE A 122 6.75 0.74 -12.71
C ILE A 122 5.69 1.54 -11.93
N GLN A 123 4.93 0.87 -11.07
CA GLN A 123 3.93 1.53 -10.22
C GLN A 123 4.58 2.57 -9.30
N CYS A 124 5.68 2.24 -8.62
CA CYS A 124 6.43 3.21 -7.82
C CYS A 124 6.91 4.41 -8.64
N GLY A 125 7.33 4.20 -9.89
CA GLY A 125 7.72 5.28 -10.80
C GLY A 125 6.55 6.20 -11.15
N ILE A 126 5.38 5.62 -11.43
CA ILE A 126 4.14 6.37 -11.69
C ILE A 126 3.70 7.15 -10.45
N ASP A 127 3.77 6.54 -9.27
CA ASP A 127 3.38 7.18 -8.01
C ASP A 127 4.31 8.36 -7.68
N LEU A 128 5.63 8.19 -7.84
CA LEU A 128 6.59 9.28 -7.67
C LEU A 128 6.34 10.42 -8.66
N LEU A 129 6.02 10.09 -9.91
CA LEU A 129 5.71 11.08 -10.92
C LEU A 129 4.46 11.89 -10.53
N ALA A 130 3.38 11.21 -10.18
CA ALA A 130 2.10 11.85 -9.87
C ALA A 130 2.13 12.64 -8.55
N PHE A 131 2.72 12.07 -7.49
CA PHE A 131 2.65 12.65 -6.14
C PHE A 131 3.86 13.47 -5.73
N CYS A 132 4.99 13.37 -6.42
CA CYS A 132 6.20 14.12 -6.07
C CYS A 132 6.69 15.01 -7.21
N VAL A 133 6.87 14.49 -8.42
CA VAL A 133 7.47 15.26 -9.52
C VAL A 133 6.57 16.42 -9.96
N VAL A 134 5.27 16.19 -10.15
CA VAL A 134 4.33 17.24 -10.56
C VAL A 134 4.22 18.37 -9.53
N PRO A 135 3.94 18.13 -8.24
CA PRO A 135 3.84 19.23 -7.27
C PRO A 135 5.19 19.94 -7.06
N PHE A 136 6.32 19.21 -7.15
CA PHE A 136 7.64 19.84 -7.07
C PHE A 136 7.92 20.75 -8.28
N ALA A 137 7.52 20.36 -9.49
CA ALA A 137 7.57 21.23 -10.66
C ALA A 137 6.71 22.49 -10.47
N GLY A 138 5.55 22.37 -9.83
CA GLY A 138 4.72 23.50 -9.44
C GLY A 138 5.44 24.49 -8.51
N LEU A 139 6.16 23.97 -7.50
CA LEU A 139 7.00 24.79 -6.61
C LEU A 139 8.12 25.50 -7.36
N LEU A 140 8.79 24.82 -8.30
CA LEU A 140 9.84 25.43 -9.12
C LEU A 140 9.29 26.57 -9.98
N VAL A 141 8.12 26.39 -10.60
CA VAL A 141 7.46 27.46 -11.38
C VAL A 141 7.11 28.64 -10.49
N TYR A 142 6.60 28.39 -9.28
CA TYR A 142 6.34 29.44 -8.30
C TYR A 142 7.62 30.22 -7.95
N TRP A 143 8.72 29.54 -7.61
CA TRP A 143 10.00 30.21 -7.29
C TRP A 143 10.57 31.01 -8.46
N MET A 144 10.43 30.52 -9.70
CA MET A 144 10.89 31.22 -10.90
C MET A 144 10.03 32.45 -11.26
N SER A 145 8.79 32.52 -10.78
CA SER A 145 7.90 33.66 -11.08
C SER A 145 8.30 34.96 -10.39
N GLY A 146 9.14 34.89 -9.34
CA GLY A 146 9.56 36.07 -8.57
C GLY A 146 8.48 36.64 -7.64
N GLU A 147 7.27 36.07 -7.62
CA GLU A 147 6.16 36.45 -6.72
C GLU A 147 6.43 35.98 -5.27
N THR A 148 7.40 36.61 -4.61
CA THR A 148 7.98 36.13 -3.35
C THR A 148 7.50 36.93 -2.15
N GLY A 149 6.25 36.73 -1.75
CA GLY A 149 5.82 37.05 -0.39
C GLY A 149 6.58 36.16 0.60
N THR A 150 7.24 36.75 1.61
CA THR A 150 8.08 35.99 2.56
C THR A 150 7.36 34.81 3.20
N GLU A 151 6.08 34.98 3.55
CA GLU A 151 5.23 33.92 4.12
C GLU A 151 5.01 32.74 3.15
N LEU A 152 4.74 33.03 1.87
CA LEU A 152 4.52 32.02 0.83
C LEU A 152 5.82 31.27 0.50
N VAL A 153 6.96 31.94 0.57
CA VAL A 153 8.27 31.29 0.40
C VAL A 153 8.53 30.31 1.54
N VAL A 154 8.29 30.69 2.80
CA VAL A 154 8.42 29.77 3.94
C VAL A 154 7.47 28.57 3.79
N LEU A 155 6.20 28.82 3.42
CA LEU A 155 5.22 27.76 3.16
C LEU A 155 5.71 26.78 2.08
N SER A 156 6.16 27.31 0.94
CA SER A 156 6.67 26.50 -0.18
C SER A 156 7.91 25.66 0.21
N GLY A 157 8.72 26.16 1.15
CA GLY A 157 9.84 25.41 1.71
C GLY A 157 9.39 24.22 2.56
N VAL A 158 8.36 24.42 3.41
CA VAL A 158 7.75 23.33 4.19
C VAL A 158 7.11 22.30 3.26
N GLU A 159 6.42 22.75 2.21
CA GLU A 159 5.83 21.89 1.18
C GLU A 159 6.87 21.05 0.43
N ALA A 160 8.03 21.64 0.10
CA ALA A 160 9.13 20.88 -0.51
C ALA A 160 9.61 19.74 0.40
N VAL A 161 9.76 20.01 1.71
CA VAL A 161 10.17 18.99 2.68
C VAL A 161 9.13 17.89 2.82
N THR A 162 7.83 18.22 2.84
CA THR A 162 6.77 17.20 2.94
C THR A 162 6.66 16.35 1.68
N ILE A 163 6.83 16.93 0.48
CA ILE A 163 6.91 16.17 -0.78
C ILE A 163 8.08 15.18 -0.75
N VAL A 164 9.27 15.63 -0.33
CA VAL A 164 10.46 14.76 -0.22
C VAL A 164 10.20 13.64 0.79
N GLY A 165 9.61 13.96 1.95
CA GLY A 165 9.21 12.98 2.95
C GLY A 165 8.27 11.91 2.39
N LEU A 166 7.24 12.33 1.63
CA LEU A 166 6.33 11.40 0.95
C LEU A 166 7.07 10.53 -0.07
N GLY A 167 7.94 11.12 -0.89
CA GLY A 167 8.72 10.38 -1.90
C GLY A 167 9.60 9.30 -1.28
N VAL A 168 10.24 9.60 -0.14
CA VAL A 168 11.00 8.62 0.64
C VAL A 168 10.09 7.48 1.10
N GLN A 169 8.90 7.78 1.63
CA GLN A 169 7.95 6.75 2.06
C GLN A 169 7.50 5.87 0.88
N ILE A 170 7.14 6.44 -0.27
CA ILE A 170 6.76 5.68 -1.47
C ILE A 170 7.87 4.67 -1.86
N VAL A 171 9.12 5.12 -1.87
CA VAL A 171 10.26 4.25 -2.21
C VAL A 171 10.47 3.16 -1.16
N LEU A 172 10.37 3.49 0.14
CA LEU A 172 10.56 2.52 1.22
C LEU A 172 9.51 1.40 1.17
N TYR A 173 8.25 1.74 0.91
CA TYR A 173 7.16 0.78 0.81
C TYR A 173 7.17 -0.03 -0.51
N ALA A 174 7.72 0.52 -1.58
CA ALA A 174 7.91 -0.20 -2.83
C ALA A 174 9.01 -1.27 -2.73
N ARG A 175 9.94 -1.16 -1.76
CA ARG A 175 11.01 -2.14 -1.58
C ARG A 175 10.40 -3.50 -1.21
N PRO A 176 10.71 -4.58 -1.96
CA PRO A 176 10.29 -5.91 -1.57
C PRO A 176 10.87 -6.19 -0.18
N ALA A 177 10.03 -6.58 0.78
CA ALA A 177 10.49 -7.15 2.04
C ALA A 177 11.52 -8.24 1.67
N ARG A 178 12.80 -8.02 2.05
CA ARG A 178 13.83 -9.04 1.89
C ARG A 178 13.28 -10.27 2.57
N SER A 179 12.99 -11.32 1.79
CA SER A 179 12.53 -12.59 2.34
C SER A 179 13.46 -12.93 3.48
N ALA A 180 12.91 -13.04 4.69
CA ALA A 180 13.61 -13.57 5.85
C ALA A 180 14.03 -15.01 5.50
N ARG A 181 15.17 -15.13 4.84
CA ARG A 181 15.83 -16.36 4.48
C ARG A 181 16.86 -16.56 5.57
N SER A 182 16.45 -17.22 6.66
CA SER A 182 17.25 -18.20 7.42
C SER A 182 16.67 -18.40 8.83
N ALA A 183 16.69 -19.66 9.28
CA ALA A 183 16.71 -20.10 10.67
C ALA A 183 15.41 -20.08 11.49
N ARG A 184 14.48 -20.98 11.16
CA ARG A 184 14.08 -21.98 12.16
C ARG A 184 14.43 -23.35 11.63
N SER A 185 15.68 -23.73 11.88
CA SER A 185 16.13 -25.12 11.85
C SER A 185 15.19 -25.92 12.76
N VAL A 186 14.33 -26.72 12.14
CA VAL A 186 13.67 -27.83 12.82
C VAL A 186 14.81 -28.73 13.32
N ARG A 187 15.05 -28.71 14.64
CA ARG A 187 15.89 -29.73 15.29
C ARG A 187 15.18 -31.08 15.09
N PRO A 188 15.82 -32.11 14.53
CA PRO A 188 15.31 -33.46 14.69
C PRO A 188 15.49 -33.84 16.16
N SER A 189 14.40 -34.14 16.85
CA SER A 189 14.43 -34.73 18.18
C SER A 189 15.21 -36.04 18.11
N GLY A 190 16.24 -36.13 18.95
CA GLY A 190 17.13 -37.26 19.04
C GLY A 190 16.40 -38.56 19.37
N ARG A 191 16.89 -39.62 18.73
CA ARG A 191 16.60 -41.03 18.96
C ARG A 191 16.51 -41.37 20.47
N SER A 192 15.42 -42.02 20.85
CA SER A 192 15.35 -42.79 22.10
C SER A 192 16.37 -43.92 22.03
N ALA A 193 17.25 -43.96 23.03
CA ALA A 193 18.27 -44.99 23.19
C ALA A 193 17.62 -46.34 23.49
N ALA A 194 18.21 -47.38 22.91
CA ALA A 194 17.96 -48.77 23.25
C ALA A 194 18.22 -49.01 24.73
N SER A 195 17.27 -49.66 25.41
CA SER A 195 17.48 -50.29 26.71
C SER A 195 17.92 -51.74 26.50
N SER A 196 19.20 -51.99 26.75
CA SER A 196 19.75 -53.32 27.06
C SER A 196 19.79 -53.43 28.59
N GLY A 197 19.27 -54.52 29.15
CA GLY A 197 19.30 -54.82 30.59
C GLY A 197 18.17 -55.75 30.98
#